data_AF-A0A937NK54-F1
#
_entry.id   AF-A0A937NK54-F1
#
_cell.length_a   1.000
_cell.length_b   1.000
_cell.length_c   1.000
_cell.angle_alpha   90.00
_cell.angle_beta   90.00
_cell.angle_gamma   90.00
#
_symmetry.space_group_name_H-M   'P 1'
#
loop_
_entity.id
_entity.type
_entity.pdbx_description
1 polymer ?
#
loop_
_entity_poly.entity_id
_entity_poly.type
_entity_poly.pdbx_seq_one_letter_code
_entity_poly.pdbx_strand_id
1 'polypeptide(L)'
;MACGGVDSHFGDHIANLGLDLKGLFDIIKTVSRVAREVCEGRFVLICSSGYDLQVLPWDWLALISGVLDLEDPEFSEPYRIPEEPLGIEEKVERVVAEVKVTYGNYWKSLR
;
A
#
# COMPACT_ATOMS: atom_id res chain seq x y z
N MET A 1 -13.91 -2.02 4.55
CA MET A 1 -12.93 -2.05 5.67
C MET A 1 -11.56 -2.26 5.06
N ALA A 2 -10.54 -1.57 5.54
CA ALA A 2 -9.15 -1.76 5.14
C ALA A 2 -8.30 -2.06 6.38
N CYS A 3 -7.44 -3.08 6.29
CA CYS A 3 -6.44 -3.37 7.32
C CYS A 3 -5.15 -2.67 6.91
N GLY A 4 -4.82 -1.58 7.60
CA GLY A 4 -3.60 -0.80 7.40
C GLY A 4 -2.43 -1.38 8.17
N GLY A 5 -2.04 -2.61 7.82
CA GLY A 5 -0.73 -3.14 8.21
C GLY A 5 0.35 -2.40 7.43
N VAL A 6 1.40 -1.97 8.12
CA VAL A 6 2.53 -1.21 7.59
C VAL A 6 3.84 -1.98 7.70
N ASP A 7 3.77 -3.25 8.09
CA ASP A 7 4.90 -4.19 8.01
C ASP A 7 5.41 -4.40 6.57
N SER A 8 4.67 -3.94 5.56
CA SER A 8 5.14 -3.85 4.19
C SER A 8 6.17 -2.74 3.93
N HIS A 9 6.36 -1.83 4.87
CA HIS A 9 7.36 -0.77 4.77
C HIS A 9 8.77 -1.38 4.64
N PHE A 10 9.63 -0.82 3.79
CA PHE A 10 10.97 -1.39 3.55
C PHE A 10 11.88 -1.42 4.79
N GLY A 11 11.60 -0.56 5.77
CA GLY A 11 12.26 -0.54 7.07
C GLY A 11 11.81 -1.65 8.04
N ASP A 12 10.71 -2.36 7.74
CA ASP A 12 10.24 -3.45 8.57
C ASP A 12 11.07 -4.72 8.35
N HIS A 13 11.69 -5.20 9.43
CA HIS A 13 12.62 -6.32 9.42
C HIS A 13 11.94 -7.70 9.47
N ILE A 14 10.62 -7.76 9.65
CA ILE A 14 9.87 -9.02 9.75
C ILE A 14 9.34 -9.43 8.37
N ALA A 15 8.59 -8.56 7.70
CA ALA A 15 8.00 -8.92 6.41
C ALA A 15 9.01 -8.79 5.26
N ASN A 16 9.99 -7.89 5.38
CA ASN A 16 11.05 -7.66 4.39
C ASN A 16 10.47 -7.39 2.98
N LEU A 17 9.56 -6.43 2.92
CA LEU A 17 8.94 -5.93 1.69
C LEU A 17 9.60 -4.60 1.27
N GLY A 18 9.00 -3.87 0.34
CA GLY A 18 9.64 -2.73 -0.33
C GLY A 18 8.78 -1.49 -0.49
N LEU A 19 7.67 -1.35 0.26
CA LEU A 19 6.87 -0.13 0.16
C LEU A 19 7.54 1.01 0.93
N ASP A 20 7.49 2.20 0.36
CA ASP A 20 7.83 3.47 1.00
C ASP A 20 6.54 4.16 1.52
N LEU A 21 6.69 5.27 2.25
CA LEU A 21 5.59 6.06 2.77
C LEU A 21 4.65 6.54 1.65
N LYS A 22 5.21 6.88 0.48
CA LYS A 22 4.41 7.31 -0.69
C LYS A 22 3.53 6.18 -1.21
N GLY A 23 4.06 4.97 -1.31
CA GLY A 23 3.34 3.78 -1.73
C GLY A 23 2.21 3.42 -0.77
N LEU A 24 2.45 3.50 0.55
CA LEU A 24 1.40 3.31 1.57
C LEU A 24 0.27 4.33 1.41
N PHE A 25 0.62 5.60 1.23
CA PHE A 25 -0.34 6.68 0.97
C PHE A 25 -1.16 6.42 -0.31
N ASP A 26 -0.51 6.04 -1.42
CA ASP A 26 -1.18 5.84 -2.72
C ASP A 26 -2.15 4.66 -2.72
N ILE A 27 -1.82 3.59 -1.98
CA ILE A 27 -2.73 2.45 -1.79
C ILE A 27 -4.00 2.91 -1.07
N ILE A 28 -3.87 3.61 0.06
CA ILE A 28 -5.05 4.06 0.81
C ILE A 28 -5.82 5.14 0.05
N LYS A 29 -5.15 6.06 -0.64
CA LYS A 29 -5.81 7.05 -1.49
C LYS A 29 -6.66 6.38 -2.57
N THR A 30 -6.17 5.28 -3.15
CA THR A 30 -6.94 4.47 -4.09
C THR A 30 -8.19 3.87 -3.42
N VAL A 31 -8.06 3.33 -2.21
CA VAL A 31 -9.20 2.81 -1.42
C VAL A 31 -10.20 3.92 -1.11
N SER A 32 -9.76 5.10 -0.68
CA SER A 32 -10.60 6.27 -0.41
C SER A 32 -11.39 6.70 -1.65
N ARG A 33 -10.73 6.74 -2.82
CA ARG A 33 -11.39 7.06 -4.10
C ARG A 33 -12.48 6.04 -4.44
N VAL A 34 -12.16 4.74 -4.36
CA VAL A 34 -13.15 3.69 -4.64
C VAL A 34 -14.32 3.79 -3.65
N ALA A 35 -14.06 4.03 -2.36
CA ALA A 35 -15.11 4.19 -1.36
C ALA A 35 -16.05 5.37 -1.68
N ARG A 36 -15.50 6.50 -2.18
CA ARG A 36 -16.32 7.63 -2.65
C ARG A 36 -17.26 7.24 -3.79
N GLU A 37 -16.79 6.42 -4.71
CA GLU A 37 -17.57 5.98 -5.87
C GLU A 37 -18.66 4.96 -5.52
N VAL A 38 -18.38 4.02 -4.60
CA VAL A 38 -19.25 2.85 -4.39
C VAL A 38 -20.02 2.85 -3.07
N CYS A 39 -19.60 3.64 -2.09
CA CYS A 39 -20.22 3.66 -0.76
C CYS A 39 -20.21 5.03 -0.08
N GLU A 40 -20.29 6.12 -0.86
CA GLU A 40 -20.35 7.52 -0.38
C GLU A 40 -19.21 7.87 0.58
N GLY A 41 -18.02 7.32 0.32
CA GLY A 41 -16.81 7.56 1.11
C GLY A 41 -16.74 6.79 2.43
N ARG A 42 -17.70 5.91 2.72
CA ARG A 42 -17.74 5.18 3.99
C ARG A 42 -16.80 3.97 3.98
N PHE A 43 -15.71 4.06 4.73
CA PHE A 43 -14.90 2.91 5.10
C PHE A 43 -14.23 3.13 6.45
N VAL A 44 -13.73 2.05 7.04
CA VAL A 44 -12.94 2.08 8.28
C VAL A 44 -11.55 1.56 7.94
N LEU A 45 -10.53 2.34 8.31
CA LEU A 45 -9.14 1.94 8.33
C LEU A 45 -8.79 1.43 9.74
N ILE A 46 -8.26 0.22 9.83
CA ILE A 46 -7.75 -0.35 11.08
C ILE A 46 -6.23 -0.36 10.99
N CYS A 47 -5.55 0.51 11.73
CA CYS A 47 -4.08 0.46 11.84
C CYS A 47 -3.68 -0.86 12.51
N SER A 48 -2.75 -1.59 11.89
CA SER A 48 -2.39 -2.94 12.27
C SER A 48 -0.86 -3.09 12.37
N SER A 49 -0.34 -4.28 12.04
CA SER A 49 1.07 -4.67 12.06
C SER A 49 2.03 -3.59 11.57
N GLY A 50 3.23 -3.56 12.16
CA GLY A 50 4.28 -2.58 11.90
C GLY A 50 5.25 -2.62 13.08
N TYR A 51 6.48 -3.03 12.82
CA TYR A 51 7.39 -3.49 13.88
C TYR A 51 8.66 -2.64 14.01
N ASP A 52 8.89 -1.71 13.09
CA ASP A 52 9.92 -0.68 13.23
C ASP A 52 9.36 0.60 13.86
N LEU A 53 9.77 0.87 15.11
CA LEU A 53 9.25 2.00 15.90
C LEU A 53 9.66 3.38 15.38
N GLN A 54 10.70 3.49 14.55
CA GLN A 54 11.14 4.79 14.02
C GLN A 54 10.27 5.23 12.85
N VAL A 55 9.85 4.28 12.01
CA VAL A 55 9.02 4.57 10.83
C VAL A 55 7.52 4.43 11.08
N LEU A 56 7.09 3.61 12.05
CA LEU A 56 5.68 3.36 12.37
C LEU A 56 4.79 4.63 12.47
N PRO A 57 5.21 5.73 13.13
CA PRO A 57 4.40 6.95 13.18
C PRO A 57 4.20 7.59 11.80
N TRP A 58 5.21 7.51 10.94
CA TRP A 58 5.20 8.04 9.58
C TRP A 58 4.35 7.17 8.67
N ASP A 59 4.43 5.85 8.82
CA ASP A 59 3.58 4.93 8.07
C ASP A 59 2.10 5.20 8.34
N TRP A 60 1.72 5.33 9.61
CA TRP A 60 0.35 5.66 9.98
C TRP A 60 -0.06 7.05 9.51
N LEU A 61 0.85 8.03 9.54
CA LEU A 61 0.60 9.34 8.97
C LEU A 61 0.33 9.26 7.46
N ALA A 62 1.09 8.45 6.72
CA ALA A 62 0.89 8.24 5.29
C ALA A 62 -0.48 7.60 5.00
N LEU A 63 -0.85 6.56 5.74
CA LEU A 63 -2.17 5.94 5.62
C LEU A 63 -3.30 6.94 5.91
N ILE A 64 -3.22 7.67 7.04
CA ILE A 64 -4.23 8.66 7.44
C ILE A 64 -4.32 9.78 6.41
N SER A 65 -3.20 10.23 5.85
CA SER A 65 -3.16 11.23 4.78
C SER A 65 -3.92 10.77 3.54
N GLY A 66 -3.84 9.47 3.21
CA GLY A 66 -4.61 8.86 2.13
C GLY A 66 -6.11 8.76 2.45
N VAL A 67 -6.48 8.53 3.71
CA VAL A 67 -7.89 8.57 4.16
C VAL A 67 -8.48 9.97 4.02
N LEU A 68 -7.71 11.00 4.41
CA LEU A 68 -8.10 12.41 4.30
C LEU A 68 -8.04 12.93 2.86
N ASP A 69 -7.57 12.12 1.92
CA ASP A 69 -7.43 12.45 0.49
C ASP A 69 -6.61 13.72 0.26
N LEU A 70 -5.53 13.89 1.03
CA LEU A 70 -4.66 15.06 0.91
C LEU A 70 -4.06 15.15 -0.49
N GLU A 71 -3.91 16.38 -0.98
CA GLU A 71 -3.24 16.67 -2.25
C GLU A 71 -1.73 16.66 -2.02
N ASP A 72 -1.06 15.67 -2.65
CA ASP A 72 0.40 15.51 -2.74
C ASP A 72 1.20 15.84 -1.46
N PRO A 73 0.96 15.14 -0.34
CA PRO A 73 1.76 15.32 0.86
C PRO A 73 3.22 14.91 0.62
N GLU A 74 4.16 15.75 1.06
CA GLU A 74 5.57 15.41 1.07
C GLU A 74 5.87 14.45 2.23
N PHE A 75 6.44 13.28 1.90
CA PHE A 75 6.96 12.34 2.88
C PHE A 75 8.48 12.31 2.84
N SER A 76 9.10 12.30 4.02
CA SER A 76 10.53 12.08 4.17
C SER A 76 10.74 10.73 4.84
N GLU A 77 11.47 9.85 4.17
CA GLU A 77 11.85 8.57 4.74
C GLU A 77 12.86 8.76 5.88
N PRO A 78 12.69 8.08 7.03
CA PRO A 78 13.70 8.11 8.10
C PRO A 78 14.95 7.30 7.71
N TYR A 79 14.84 6.44 6.71
CA TYR A 79 15.88 5.55 6.22
C TYR A 79 16.15 5.78 4.73
N ARG A 80 17.32 5.35 4.25
CA ARG A 80 17.61 5.37 2.81
C ARG A 80 16.76 4.31 2.12
N ILE A 81 15.98 4.74 1.13
CA ILE A 81 15.22 3.82 0.26
C ILE A 81 16.19 2.83 -0.40
N PRO A 82 15.94 1.51 -0.30
CA PRO A 82 16.79 0.51 -0.92
C PRO A 82 16.76 0.60 -2.44
N GLU A 83 17.84 0.17 -3.10
CA GLU A 83 17.85 0.03 -4.56
C GLU A 83 16.93 -1.12 -4.98
N GLU A 84 16.21 -0.93 -6.09
CA GLU A 84 15.34 -1.96 -6.62
C GLU A 84 16.13 -3.21 -7.05
N PRO A 85 15.72 -4.42 -6.62
CA PRO A 85 16.38 -5.64 -7.05
C PRO A 85 16.30 -5.84 -8.57
N LEU A 86 17.38 -6.33 -9.17
CA LEU A 86 17.40 -6.64 -10.61
C LEU A 86 16.31 -7.66 -10.98
N GLY A 87 15.54 -7.35 -12.04
CA GLY A 87 14.47 -8.21 -12.54
C GLY A 87 13.20 -8.23 -11.67
N ILE A 88 13.07 -7.32 -10.70
CA ILE A 88 11.86 -7.26 -9.86
C ILE A 88 10.60 -6.94 -10.68
N GLU A 89 10.71 -6.08 -11.69
CA GLU A 89 9.59 -5.70 -12.56
C GLU A 89 9.01 -6.91 -13.29
N GLU A 90 9.83 -7.70 -13.98
CA GLU A 90 9.40 -8.93 -14.66
C GLU A 90 8.74 -9.92 -13.68
N LYS A 91 9.29 -10.03 -12.47
CA LYS A 91 8.70 -10.88 -11.42
C LYS A 91 7.33 -10.37 -10.97
N VAL A 92 7.17 -9.05 -10.80
CA VAL A 92 5.89 -8.42 -10.45
C VAL A 92 4.86 -8.63 -11.57
N GLU A 93 5.24 -8.38 -12.82
CA GLU A 93 4.37 -8.58 -13.99
C GLU A 93 3.89 -10.04 -14.08
N ARG A 94 4.81 -10.99 -13.88
CA ARG A 94 4.46 -12.41 -13.86
C ARG A 94 3.45 -12.75 -12.76
N VAL A 95 3.66 -12.26 -11.53
CA VAL A 95 2.73 -12.49 -10.42
C VAL A 95 1.36 -11.87 -10.71
N VAL A 96 1.32 -10.65 -11.27
CA VAL A 96 0.06 -10.00 -11.66
C VAL A 96 -0.67 -10.80 -12.75
N ALA A 97 0.06 -11.31 -13.75
CA ALA A 97 -0.50 -12.15 -14.81
C ALA A 97 -1.07 -13.46 -14.25
N GLU A 98 -0.33 -14.14 -13.35
CA GLU A 98 -0.79 -15.35 -12.69
C GLU A 98 -2.09 -15.10 -11.90
N VAL A 99 -2.16 -14.02 -11.12
CA VAL A 99 -3.37 -13.63 -10.37
C VAL A 99 -4.55 -13.42 -11.33
N LYS A 100 -4.37 -12.70 -12.44
CA LYS A 100 -5.43 -12.47 -13.43
C LYS A 100 -5.92 -13.77 -14.05
N VAL A 101 -5.02 -14.69 -14.40
CA VAL A 101 -5.38 -16.01 -14.94
C VAL A 101 -6.17 -16.83 -13.92
N THR A 102 -5.68 -16.91 -12.67
CA THR A 102 -6.32 -17.69 -11.61
C THR A 102 -7.73 -17.19 -11.30
N TYR A 103 -7.93 -15.86 -11.25
CA TYR A 103 -9.18 -15.26 -10.81
C TYR A 103 -10.10 -14.77 -11.95
N GLY A 104 -9.65 -14.78 -13.21
CA GLY A 104 -10.38 -14.25 -14.37
C GLY A 104 -11.68 -15.00 -14.69
N ASN A 105 -11.83 -16.24 -14.24
CA ASN A 105 -13.09 -16.98 -14.35
C ASN A 105 -14.17 -16.43 -13.40
N TYR A 106 -13.78 -15.85 -12.27
CA TYR A 106 -14.68 -15.33 -11.24
C TYR A 106 -14.97 -13.84 -11.42
N TRP A 107 -14.01 -13.07 -11.95
CA TRP A 107 -14.10 -11.62 -12.05
C TRP A 107 -14.00 -11.14 -13.51
N LYS A 108 -15.07 -10.54 -14.03
CA LYS A 108 -15.11 -10.01 -15.40
C LYS A 108 -14.12 -8.86 -15.64
N SER A 109 -13.78 -8.09 -14.60
CA SER A 109 -12.83 -6.98 -14.64
C SER A 109 -11.37 -7.42 -14.72
N LEU A 110 -11.08 -8.72 -14.60
CA LEU A 110 -9.72 -9.28 -14.68
C LEU A 110 -9.46 -10.00 -16.02
N ARG A 111 -10.41 -9.96 -16.96
CA ARG A 111 -10.29 -10.53 -18.30
C ARG A 111 -9.75 -9.52 -19.30
#